data_AF-X0UIW8-F1
#
_entry.id   AF-X0UIW8-F1
#
_cell.length_a   1.000
_cell.length_b   1.000
_cell.length_c   1.000
_cell.angle_alpha   90.00
_cell.angle_beta   90.00
_cell.angle_gamma   90.00
#
_symmetry.space_group_name_H-M   'P 1'
#
loop_
_entity.id
_entity.type
_entity.pdbx_description
1 polymer ?
#
loop_
_entity_poly.entity_id
_entity_poly.type
_entity_poly.pdbx_seq_one_letter_code
_entity_poly.pdbx_strand_id
1 'polypeptide(L)'
;MRIVITGTIHQGDFETLKQIMRDQSSCYRYAYQRIHKDDLAGNDVVKACKPLYMKTLNQRYIQDAVLQAKMIKKEGVIFGGKKNWGKLISGLITKKEWQEIRDSELYSRGDRTKKGNPNIRVLKTP
;
A
#
# COMPACT_ATOMS: atom_id res chain seq x y z
N MET A 1 -7.59 -19.67 0.46
CA MET A 1 -8.86 -19.03 0.90
C MET A 1 -8.52 -17.71 1.58
N ARG A 2 -9.08 -16.59 1.12
CA ARG A 2 -8.90 -15.29 1.79
C ARG A 2 -9.96 -15.19 2.88
N ILE A 3 -9.53 -15.14 4.14
CA ILE A 3 -10.41 -14.88 5.28
C ILE A 3 -10.37 -13.39 5.53
N VAL A 4 -11.53 -12.74 5.56
CA VAL A 4 -11.67 -11.33 5.90
C VAL A 4 -12.19 -11.25 7.32
N ILE A 5 -11.43 -10.59 8.19
CA ILE A 5 -11.84 -10.29 9.56
C ILE A 5 -12.04 -8.78 9.61
N THR A 6 -13.27 -8.35 9.90
CA THR A 6 -13.58 -6.94 10.11
C THR A 6 -13.23 -6.55 11.54
N GLY A 7 -12.62 -5.40 11.73
CA GLY A 7 -12.30 -4.87 13.05
C GLY A 7 -12.38 -3.35 13.05
N THR A 8 -12.56 -2.78 14.23
CA THR A 8 -12.63 -1.34 14.45
C THR A 8 -11.40 -0.89 15.24
N ILE A 9 -10.75 0.18 14.79
CA ILE A 9 -9.68 0.81 15.56
C ILE A 9 -10.35 1.74 16.56
N HIS A 10 -10.29 1.40 17.85
CA HIS A 10 -10.97 2.16 18.91
C HIS A 10 -10.19 3.40 19.35
N GLN A 11 -8.86 3.38 19.26
CA GLN A 11 -7.98 4.44 19.73
C GLN A 11 -6.72 4.50 18.86
N GLY A 12 -6.14 5.69 18.70
CA GLY A 12 -4.88 5.88 18.00
C GLY A 12 -4.79 7.21 17.27
N ASP A 13 -3.61 7.50 16.74
CA ASP A 13 -3.38 8.65 15.87
C ASP A 13 -3.80 8.31 14.43
N PHE A 14 -5.04 8.66 14.10
CA PHE A 14 -5.62 8.42 12.79
C PHE A 14 -4.99 9.27 11.68
N GLU A 15 -4.40 10.43 11.99
CA GLU A 15 -3.71 11.25 10.99
C GLU A 15 -2.39 10.62 10.59
N THR A 16 -1.60 10.16 11.57
CA THR A 16 -0.38 9.38 11.31
C THR A 16 -0.70 8.11 10.54
N LEU A 17 -1.76 7.38 10.92
CA LEU A 17 -2.17 6.17 10.19
C LEU A 17 -2.54 6.48 8.73
N LYS A 18 -3.36 7.52 8.50
CA LYS A 18 -3.73 7.97 7.15
C LYS A 18 -2.50 8.35 6.33
N GLN A 19 -1.52 9.03 6.95
CA GLN A 19 -0.28 9.39 6.26
C GLN A 19 0.53 8.16 5.85
N ILE A 20 0.66 7.16 6.73
CA ILE A 20 1.35 5.90 6.42
C ILE A 20 0.63 5.16 5.28
N MET A 21 -0.71 5.08 5.30
CA MET A 21 -1.49 4.46 4.21
C MET A 21 -1.26 5.15 2.86
N ARG A 22 -1.26 6.49 2.87
CA ARG A 22 -0.99 7.31 1.68
C ARG A 22 0.42 7.08 1.14
N ASP A 23 1.41 7.10 2.01
CA ASP A 23 2.81 6.90 1.62
C ASP A 23 3.07 5.49 1.14
N GLN A 24 2.47 4.47 1.76
CA GLN A 24 2.61 3.09 1.30
C GLN A 24 1.93 2.88 -0.06
N SER A 25 0.72 3.41 -0.24
CA SER A 25 0.00 3.36 -1.52
C SER A 25 0.78 4.09 -2.62
N SER A 26 1.40 5.23 -2.27
CA SER A 26 2.31 5.97 -3.15
C SER A 26 3.54 5.15 -3.53
N CYS A 27 4.21 4.54 -2.54
CA CYS A 27 5.37 3.68 -2.73
C CYS A 27 5.05 2.47 -3.62
N TYR A 28 3.86 1.88 -3.46
CA TYR A 28 3.38 0.78 -4.28
C TYR A 28 3.25 1.19 -5.75
N ARG A 29 2.61 2.32 -6.04
CA ARG A 29 2.50 2.84 -7.41
C ARG A 29 3.85 3.21 -7.99
N TYR A 30 4.70 3.85 -7.20
CA TYR A 30 6.05 4.21 -7.63
C TYR A 30 6.83 2.96 -8.01
N ALA A 31 6.86 1.94 -7.15
CA ALA A 31 7.49 0.65 -7.42
C ALA A 31 6.93 -0.03 -8.68
N TYR A 32 5.61 0.03 -8.91
CA TYR A 32 4.99 -0.48 -10.12
C TYR A 32 5.52 0.23 -11.37
N GLN A 33 5.63 1.57 -11.36
CA GLN A 33 6.20 2.30 -12.49
C GLN A 33 7.67 1.93 -12.71
N ARG A 34 8.47 1.78 -11.65
CA ARG A 34 9.87 1.35 -11.75
C ARG A 34 10.01 -0.03 -12.40
N ILE A 35 9.11 -0.95 -12.09
CA ILE A 35 9.12 -2.32 -12.65
C ILE A 35 8.71 -2.32 -14.12
N HIS A 36 7.64 -1.58 -14.48
CA HIS A 36 7.02 -1.69 -15.81
C HIS A 36 7.47 -0.64 -16.82
N LYS A 37 8.12 0.46 -16.40
CA LYS A 37 8.62 1.51 -17.30
C LYS A 37 10.13 1.62 -17.34
N ASP A 38 10.78 1.31 -16.22
CA ASP A 38 12.23 1.47 -16.08
C ASP A 38 12.94 0.11 -16.00
N ASP A 39 12.20 -0.99 -16.19
CA ASP A 39 12.67 -2.39 -16.17
C ASP A 39 13.51 -2.77 -14.93
N LEU A 40 13.28 -2.09 -13.80
CA LEU A 40 13.98 -2.37 -12.56
C LEU A 40 13.49 -3.69 -11.96
N ALA A 41 14.46 -4.53 -11.55
CA ALA A 41 14.19 -5.85 -10.99
C ALA A 41 14.72 -6.02 -9.56
N GLY A 42 14.32 -7.12 -8.94
CA GLY A 42 14.94 -7.59 -7.69
C GLY A 42 14.94 -6.56 -6.57
N ASN A 43 16.12 -6.29 -6.01
CA ASN A 43 16.33 -5.37 -4.89
C ASN A 43 16.49 -3.91 -5.34
N ASP A 44 16.70 -3.65 -6.63
CA ASP A 44 16.95 -2.28 -7.12
C ASP A 44 15.69 -1.43 -7.08
N VAL A 45 14.51 -2.03 -7.25
CA VAL A 45 13.22 -1.37 -6.99
C VAL A 45 13.14 -0.90 -5.53
N VAL A 46 13.58 -1.72 -4.57
CA VAL A 46 13.56 -1.35 -3.14
C VAL A 46 14.53 -0.20 -2.89
N LYS A 47 15.74 -0.24 -3.47
CA LYS A 47 16.72 0.86 -3.38
C LYS A 47 16.16 2.15 -3.96
N ALA A 48 15.42 2.10 -5.06
CA ALA A 48 14.79 3.27 -5.66
C ALA A 48 13.68 3.87 -4.78
N CYS A 49 12.95 3.05 -4.02
CA CYS A 49 11.90 3.54 -3.11
C CYS A 49 12.46 4.15 -1.81
N LYS A 50 13.56 3.60 -1.28
CA LYS A 50 14.07 3.98 0.06
C LYS A 50 14.29 5.49 0.26
N PRO A 51 14.99 6.22 -0.64
CA PRO A 51 15.22 7.66 -0.47
C PRO A 51 13.95 8.49 -0.37
N LEU A 52 12.86 8.04 -1.00
CA LEU A 52 11.59 8.77 -1.06
C LEU A 52 10.70 8.51 0.17
N TYR A 53 10.75 7.29 0.71
CA TYR A 53 9.75 6.84 1.68
C TYR A 53 10.31 6.48 3.06
N MET A 54 11.64 6.35 3.25
CA MET A 54 12.18 5.96 4.57
C MET A 54 11.95 6.99 5.68
N LYS A 55 11.58 8.23 5.35
CA LYS A 55 11.19 9.25 6.34
C LYS A 55 9.89 8.89 7.06
N THR A 56 8.96 8.22 6.39
CA THR A 56 7.62 7.93 6.92
C THR A 56 7.31 6.43 7.01
N LEU A 57 7.92 5.61 6.17
CA LEU A 57 7.75 4.16 6.13
C LEU A 57 8.99 3.43 6.66
N ASN A 58 8.77 2.39 7.46
CA ASN A 58 9.84 1.46 7.78
C ASN A 58 10.19 0.58 6.55
N GLN A 59 11.36 -0.06 6.58
CA GLN A 59 11.84 -0.88 5.46
C GLN A 59 10.88 -2.03 5.11
N ARG A 60 10.17 -2.63 6.08
CA ARG A 60 9.23 -3.71 5.81
C ARG A 60 8.03 -3.22 4.99
N TYR A 61 7.48 -2.05 5.30
CA TYR A 61 6.39 -1.46 4.52
C TYR A 61 6.80 -1.12 3.09
N ILE A 62 8.03 -0.66 2.88
CA ILE A 62 8.58 -0.44 1.54
C ILE A 62 8.70 -1.78 0.77
N GLN A 63 9.26 -2.80 1.41
CA GLN A 63 9.38 -4.13 0.81
C GLN A 63 8.01 -4.75 0.47
N ASP A 64 7.02 -4.54 1.32
CA ASP A 64 5.65 -5.03 1.14
C ASP A 64 4.95 -4.31 -0.03
N ALA A 65 5.14 -3.00 -0.17
CA ALA A 65 4.66 -2.23 -1.32
C ALA A 65 5.31 -2.69 -2.64
N VAL A 66 6.63 -2.96 -2.63
CA VAL A 66 7.34 -3.51 -3.78
C VAL A 66 6.86 -4.92 -4.12
N LEU A 67 6.56 -5.76 -3.12
CA LEU A 67 6.00 -7.08 -3.35
C LEU A 67 4.63 -6.98 -4.05
N GLN A 68 3.75 -6.10 -3.56
CA GLN A 68 2.45 -5.82 -4.20
C GLN A 68 2.65 -5.40 -5.67
N ALA A 69 3.59 -4.49 -5.94
CA ALA A 69 3.92 -4.04 -7.29
C ALA A 69 4.33 -5.20 -8.21
N LYS A 70 5.18 -6.10 -7.72
CA LYS A 70 5.66 -7.28 -8.47
C LYS A 70 4.56 -8.28 -8.81
N MET A 71 3.49 -8.33 -8.02
CA MET A 71 2.36 -9.23 -8.31
C MET A 71 1.53 -8.76 -9.51
N ILE A 72 1.60 -7.47 -9.87
CA ILE A 72 0.95 -6.97 -11.08
C ILE A 72 1.83 -7.27 -12.28
N LYS A 73 1.41 -8.23 -13.11
CA LYS A 73 2.10 -8.59 -14.36
C LYS A 73 1.67 -7.74 -15.56
N LYS A 74 0.51 -7.08 -15.48
CA LYS A 74 -0.09 -6.37 -16.61
C LYS A 74 0.24 -4.87 -16.56
N GLU A 75 0.52 -4.29 -17.71
CA GLU A 75 0.64 -2.84 -17.89
C GLU A 75 -0.71 -2.12 -17.93
N GLY A 76 -0.69 -0.80 -17.75
CA GLY A 76 -1.90 0.03 -17.83
C GLY A 76 -2.87 -0.17 -16.67
N VAL A 77 -2.37 -0.53 -15.49
CA VAL A 77 -3.22 -0.66 -14.29
C VAL A 77 -3.71 0.71 -13.81
N ILE A 78 -5.01 0.78 -13.57
CA ILE A 78 -5.68 1.93 -12.97
C ILE A 78 -5.81 1.67 -11.46
N PHE A 79 -4.91 2.29 -10.70
CA PHE A 79 -4.98 2.27 -9.23
C PHE A 79 -6.24 2.97 -8.72
N GLY A 80 -6.89 2.39 -7.71
CA GLY A 80 -8.22 2.80 -7.27
C GLY A 80 -9.36 2.16 -8.06
N GLY A 81 -9.05 1.39 -9.11
CA GLY A 81 -9.99 0.56 -9.86
C GLY A 81 -10.71 1.29 -11.00
N LYS A 82 -10.94 0.57 -12.11
CA LYS A 82 -11.56 1.10 -13.34
C LYS A 82 -12.95 1.71 -13.10
N LYS A 83 -13.75 1.13 -12.20
CA LYS A 83 -15.09 1.64 -11.84
C LYS A 83 -15.01 3.04 -11.23
N ASN A 84 -14.11 3.25 -10.27
CA ASN A 84 -13.96 4.55 -9.61
C ASN A 84 -13.30 5.58 -10.53
N TRP A 85 -12.40 5.13 -11.41
CA TRP A 85 -11.86 5.97 -12.47
C TRP A 85 -12.95 6.48 -13.42
N GLY A 86 -13.89 5.62 -13.83
CA GLY A 86 -15.05 6.03 -14.63
C GLY A 86 -15.89 7.10 -13.91
N LYS A 87 -16.15 6.91 -12.60
CA LYS A 87 -16.86 7.91 -11.78
C LYS A 87 -16.13 9.25 -11.70
N LEU A 88 -14.80 9.23 -11.62
CA LEU A 88 -13.99 10.44 -11.60
C LEU A 88 -14.10 11.20 -12.91
N ILE A 89 -13.98 10.51 -14.05
CA ILE A 89 -14.10 11.13 -15.39
C ILE A 89 -15.49 11.71 -15.61
N SER A 90 -16.53 11.03 -15.12
CA SER A 90 -17.92 11.50 -15.23
C SER A 90 -18.30 12.58 -14.21
N GLY A 91 -17.37 13.02 -13.36
CA GLY A 91 -17.63 14.03 -12.33
C GLY A 91 -18.50 13.56 -11.17
N LEU A 92 -18.76 12.25 -11.04
CA LEU A 92 -19.57 11.68 -9.95
C LEU A 92 -18.82 11.63 -8.61
N ILE A 93 -17.48 11.62 -8.67
CA ILE A 93 -16.62 11.77 -7.50
C ILE A 93 -15.55 12.82 -7.81
N THR A 94 -15.14 13.52 -6.77
CA THR A 94 -14.04 14.47 -6.81
C THR A 94 -12.69 13.74 -6.90
N LYS A 95 -11.66 14.48 -7.32
CA LYS A 95 -10.27 14.00 -7.29
C LYS A 95 -9.84 13.58 -5.88
N LYS A 96 -10.31 14.29 -4.85
CA LYS A 96 -9.98 14.00 -3.44
C LYS A 96 -10.57 12.67 -3.01
N GLU A 97 -11.84 12.42 -3.29
CA GLU A 97 -12.50 11.13 -2.98
C GLU A 97 -11.83 9.98 -3.74
N TRP A 98 -11.46 10.18 -5.01
CA TRP A 98 -10.73 9.16 -5.77
C TRP A 98 -9.35 8.86 -5.15
N GLN A 99 -8.62 9.89 -4.71
CA GLN A 99 -7.36 9.72 -3.99
C GLN A 99 -7.57 8.97 -2.68
N GLU A 100 -8.59 9.29 -1.89
CA GLU A 100 -8.91 8.59 -0.64
C GLU A 100 -9.23 7.11 -0.87
N ILE A 101 -10.03 6.78 -1.87
CA ILE A 101 -10.31 5.38 -2.24
C ILE A 101 -9.03 4.65 -2.66
N ARG A 102 -8.13 5.34 -3.36
CA ARG A 102 -6.88 4.76 -3.89
C ARG A 102 -5.78 4.62 -2.83
N ASP A 103 -5.77 5.49 -1.82
CA ASP A 103 -4.67 5.71 -0.89
C ASP A 103 -5.03 5.36 0.57
N SER A 104 -6.06 4.53 0.78
CA SER A 104 -6.61 4.15 2.10
C SER A 104 -6.27 2.72 2.55
N GLU A 105 -5.27 2.09 1.93
CA GLU A 105 -4.86 0.73 2.30
C GLU A 105 -3.46 0.73 2.93
N LEU A 106 -3.33 -0.03 4.03
CA LEU A 106 -2.04 -0.43 4.60
C LEU A 106 -1.90 -1.95 4.49
N TYR A 107 -1.05 -2.39 3.58
CA TYR A 107 -0.66 -3.78 3.41
C TYR A 107 0.52 -4.12 4.30
N SER A 108 0.40 -5.18 5.10
CA SER A 108 1.43 -5.58 6.04
C SER A 108 1.39 -7.10 6.21
N ARG A 109 2.43 -7.81 5.78
CA ARG A 109 2.43 -9.27 5.76
C ARG A 109 3.12 -9.88 6.97
N GLY A 110 2.63 -11.05 7.40
CA GLY A 110 3.32 -11.88 8.38
C GLY A 110 4.45 -12.70 7.76
N ASP A 111 5.41 -13.09 8.58
CA ASP A 111 6.52 -13.97 8.24
C ASP A 111 6.40 -15.27 9.06
N ARG A 112 6.33 -16.41 8.37
CA ARG A 112 6.21 -17.74 8.99
C ARG A 112 7.38 -18.04 9.93
N THR A 113 8.60 -17.65 9.55
CA THR A 113 9.80 -17.86 10.36
C THR A 113 9.81 -17.01 11.63
N LYS A 114 9.05 -15.91 11.64
CA LYS A 114 8.89 -14.99 12.77
C LYS A 114 7.56 -15.15 13.50
N LYS A 115 6.81 -16.23 13.22
CA LYS A 115 5.50 -16.54 13.81
C LYS A 115 4.47 -15.41 13.67
N GLY A 116 4.51 -14.66 12.56
CA GLY A 116 3.59 -13.55 12.30
C GLY A 116 4.31 -12.29 11.86
N ASN A 117 3.66 -11.14 12.03
CA ASN A 117 4.23 -9.86 11.67
C ASN A 117 4.93 -9.21 12.88
N PRO A 118 6.25 -9.03 12.87
CA PRO A 118 6.96 -8.42 14.00
C PRO A 118 6.55 -6.98 14.30
N ASN A 119 5.92 -6.29 13.34
CA ASN A 119 5.47 -4.90 13.48
C ASN A 119 4.01 -4.78 13.95
N ILE A 120 3.27 -5.89 14.04
CA ILE A 120 1.88 -5.91 14.51
C ILE A 120 1.82 -6.81 15.75
N ARG A 121 1.15 -6.35 16.80
CA ARG A 121 0.86 -7.15 18.00
C ARG A 121 -0.64 -7.20 18.17
N VAL A 122 -1.18 -8.42 18.24
CA VAL A 122 -2.59 -8.64 18.59
C VAL A 122 -2.62 -8.86 20.10
N LEU A 123 -3.28 -7.96 20.83
CA LEU A 123 -3.47 -8.07 22.26
C LEU A 123 -4.90 -8.58 22.51
N LYS A 124 -5.06 -9.56 23.41
CA LYS A 124 -6.40 -9.90 23.93
C LYS A 124 -6.78 -8.79 24.90
N THR A 125 -7.74 -7.96 24.51
CA THR A 125 -8.39 -7.03 25.44
C THR A 125 -9.33 -7.86 26.33
N PRO A 126 -9.33 -7.67 27.67
CA PRO A 126 -10.24 -8.36 28.58
C PRO A 126 -11.70 -8.06 28.30
#